data_AF-A0A4Q9H603-F1
#
_entry.id   AF-A0A4Q9H603-F1
#
_cell.length_a   1.000
_cell.length_b   1.000
_cell.length_c   1.000
_cell.angle_alpha   90.00
_cell.angle_beta   90.00
_cell.angle_gamma   90.00
#
_symmetry.space_group_name_H-M   'P 1'
#
loop_
_entity.id
_entity.type
_entity.pdbx_description
1 polymer ?
#
loop_
_entity_poly.entity_id
_entity_poly.type
_entity_poly.pdbx_seq_one_letter_code
_entity_poly.pdbx_strand_id
1 'polypeptide(L)'
;MPSSDAEALLGVRHADMLSNGGVQGGYLDTVCMPCAWSIDASHIWVMEYDVDFSGHWADFFKQFVSDETDLLTTTLLSHPADPDWYWWQFAKAPADVPMHRWMRGFLPIMRMSKALVEDYVGAVRSGQWRGHYEFTVPTIASVMGRSVRDIRDTLDSQRVNYTNTPSDWQLQPGSFVWRPSRSDYFHENPQGFDTRGLLFHPIKPDVANWETA
;
A
#
# COMPACT_ATOMS: atom_id res chain seq x y z
N MET A 1 -1.75 3.30 26.60
CA MET A 1 -1.54 3.19 25.14
C MET A 1 -2.74 3.84 24.46
N PRO A 2 -2.57 4.59 23.36
CA PRO A 2 -3.71 5.08 22.60
C PRO A 2 -4.56 3.90 22.11
N SER A 3 -5.88 4.06 22.13
CA SER A 3 -6.82 3.02 21.67
C SER A 3 -6.60 2.72 20.19
N SER A 4 -6.66 1.45 19.80
CA SER A 4 -6.69 0.99 18.40
C SER A 4 -8.12 0.95 17.83
N ASP A 5 -9.09 1.55 18.52
CA ASP A 5 -10.47 1.64 18.07
C ASP A 5 -10.60 2.54 16.84
N ALA A 6 -10.92 1.91 15.71
CA ALA A 6 -11.07 2.57 14.43
C ALA A 6 -12.19 3.62 14.42
N GLU A 7 -13.31 3.37 15.12
CA GLU A 7 -14.43 4.30 15.16
C GLU A 7 -14.03 5.59 15.90
N ALA A 8 -13.36 5.44 17.04
CA ALA A 8 -12.86 6.58 17.81
C ALA A 8 -11.74 7.34 17.08
N LEU A 9 -10.83 6.63 16.39
CA LEU A 9 -9.68 7.24 15.74
C LEU A 9 -10.03 7.87 14.38
N LEU A 10 -10.84 7.18 13.59
CA LEU A 10 -11.09 7.44 12.17
C LEU A 10 -12.58 7.67 11.85
N GLY A 11 -13.40 8.10 12.81
CA GLY A 11 -14.87 8.11 12.74
C GLY A 11 -15.52 8.36 11.37
N VAL A 12 -15.17 9.44 10.66
CA VAL A 12 -15.72 9.73 9.32
C VAL A 12 -15.31 8.66 8.30
N ARG A 13 -14.02 8.28 8.28
CA ARG A 13 -13.48 7.27 7.38
C ARG A 13 -14.01 5.86 7.71
N HIS A 14 -14.22 5.56 8.99
CA HIS A 14 -14.89 4.33 9.45
C HIS A 14 -16.35 4.28 8.99
N ALA A 15 -17.10 5.39 9.07
CA ALA A 15 -18.46 5.47 8.55
C ALA A 15 -18.53 5.31 7.02
N ASP A 16 -17.56 5.89 6.29
CA ASP A 16 -17.42 5.68 4.84
C ASP A 16 -17.20 4.18 4.55
N MET A 17 -16.32 3.50 5.29
CA MET A 17 -16.07 2.06 5.15
C MET A 17 -17.35 1.24 5.34
N LEU A 18 -18.13 1.50 6.39
CA LEU A 18 -19.41 0.82 6.63
C LEU A 18 -20.41 1.06 5.48
N SER A 19 -20.47 2.29 4.98
CA SER A 19 -21.37 2.67 3.88
C SER A 19 -20.99 2.03 2.54
N ASN A 20 -19.74 1.59 2.40
CA ASN A 20 -19.23 0.92 1.20
C ASN A 20 -19.18 -0.62 1.35
N GLY A 21 -19.85 -1.17 2.36
CA GLY A 21 -19.99 -2.63 2.51
C GLY A 21 -18.82 -3.30 3.24
N GLY A 22 -17.98 -2.54 3.95
CA GLY A 22 -16.91 -3.06 4.78
C GLY A 22 -15.51 -2.68 4.28
N VAL A 23 -14.50 -3.40 4.78
CA VAL A 23 -13.07 -3.13 4.49
C VAL A 23 -12.68 -3.35 3.02
N GLN A 24 -13.51 -4.06 2.26
CA GLN A 24 -13.31 -4.30 0.83
C GLN A 24 -13.44 -2.99 0.02
N GLY A 25 -12.92 -2.97 -1.20
CA GLY A 25 -13.02 -1.79 -2.07
C GLY A 25 -12.14 -0.61 -1.64
N GLY A 26 -11.08 -0.88 -0.88
CA GLY A 26 -10.05 0.12 -0.58
C GLY A 26 -10.14 0.80 0.77
N TYR A 27 -10.75 0.15 1.75
CA TYR A 27 -10.89 0.65 3.12
C TYR A 27 -10.04 -0.11 4.15
N LEU A 28 -9.02 -0.87 3.70
CA LEU A 28 -8.11 -1.58 4.59
C LEU A 28 -7.36 -0.64 5.57
N ASP A 29 -7.22 0.64 5.21
CA ASP A 29 -6.69 1.70 6.08
C ASP A 29 -7.45 1.81 7.40
N THR A 30 -8.75 1.52 7.42
CA THR A 30 -9.56 1.56 8.64
C THR A 30 -9.19 0.50 9.66
N VAL A 31 -8.43 -0.52 9.25
CA VAL A 31 -7.89 -1.56 10.13
C VAL A 31 -6.41 -1.33 10.38
N CYS A 32 -5.61 -1.07 9.33
CA CYS A 32 -4.16 -1.00 9.49
C CYS A 32 -3.68 0.30 10.16
N MET A 33 -4.35 1.44 9.94
CA MET A 33 -3.95 2.71 10.52
C MET A 33 -4.16 2.77 12.04
N PRO A 34 -5.28 2.30 12.62
CA PRO A 34 -5.41 2.20 14.08
C PRO A 34 -4.38 1.27 14.72
N CYS A 35 -4.07 0.14 14.06
CA CYS A 35 -2.98 -0.74 14.50
C CYS A 35 -1.63 0.00 14.50
N ALA A 36 -1.25 0.64 13.38
CA ALA A 36 -0.02 1.41 13.27
C ALA A 36 0.04 2.58 14.27
N TRP A 37 -1.10 3.23 14.53
CA TRP A 37 -1.22 4.30 15.53
C TRP A 37 -0.97 3.80 16.96
N SER A 38 -1.36 2.56 17.28
CA SER A 38 -1.18 2.00 18.62
C SER A 38 0.25 1.49 18.91
N ILE A 39 1.03 1.23 17.86
CA ILE A 39 2.40 0.71 17.99
C ILE A 39 3.38 1.83 18.36
N ASP A 40 4.21 1.57 19.36
CA ASP A 40 5.32 2.43 19.78
C ASP A 40 6.59 2.07 19.00
N ALA A 41 6.64 2.51 17.73
CA ALA A 41 7.79 2.36 16.86
C ALA A 41 7.90 3.58 15.93
N SER A 42 9.13 3.94 15.56
CA SER A 42 9.37 5.06 14.62
C SER A 42 8.87 4.74 13.21
N HIS A 43 8.95 3.47 12.81
CA HIS A 43 8.47 2.96 11.52
C HIS A 43 7.71 1.65 11.71
N ILE A 44 6.60 1.50 10.98
CA ILE A 44 5.72 0.33 11.03
C ILE A 44 5.59 -0.26 9.62
N TRP A 45 5.84 -1.55 9.48
CA TRP A 45 5.49 -2.31 8.28
C TRP A 45 4.05 -2.81 8.38
N VAL A 46 3.30 -2.64 7.30
CA VAL A 46 1.99 -3.24 7.06
C VAL A 46 2.11 -4.10 5.81
N MET A 47 1.62 -5.33 5.88
CA MET A 47 1.71 -6.30 4.81
C MET A 47 0.42 -7.12 4.75
N GLU A 48 -0.18 -7.22 3.57
CA GLU A 48 -1.29 -8.12 3.29
C GLU A 48 -0.82 -9.58 3.36
N TYR A 49 -1.73 -10.49 3.72
CA TYR A 49 -1.40 -11.90 3.97
C TYR A 49 -0.97 -12.67 2.71
N ASP A 50 -1.35 -12.18 1.53
CA ASP A 50 -1.09 -12.75 0.22
C ASP A 50 0.14 -12.12 -0.46
N VAL A 51 0.96 -11.41 0.29
CA VAL A 51 2.32 -11.02 -0.11
C VAL A 51 3.31 -12.10 0.32
N ASP A 52 4.22 -12.46 -0.57
CA ASP A 52 5.33 -13.35 -0.25
C ASP A 52 6.66 -12.88 -0.85
N PHE A 53 7.78 -13.38 -0.34
CA PHE A 53 9.12 -13.07 -0.80
C PHE A 53 9.87 -14.34 -1.17
N SER A 54 10.44 -14.39 -2.37
CA SER A 54 11.20 -15.55 -2.87
C SER A 54 12.62 -15.63 -2.32
N GLY A 55 12.76 -15.54 -0.99
CA GLY A 55 14.04 -15.57 -0.29
C GLY A 55 13.85 -15.54 1.23
N HIS A 56 14.89 -15.15 1.96
CA HIS A 56 14.77 -14.92 3.39
C HIS A 56 14.25 -13.51 3.68
N TRP A 57 13.12 -13.39 4.36
CA TRP A 57 12.52 -12.11 4.74
C TRP A 57 13.48 -11.17 5.48
N ALA A 58 14.40 -11.71 6.28
CA ALA A 58 15.43 -10.91 6.94
C ALA A 58 16.30 -10.13 5.93
N ASP A 59 16.64 -10.73 4.79
CA ASP A 59 17.41 -10.08 3.72
C ASP A 59 16.60 -9.01 2.98
N PHE A 60 15.27 -9.14 2.96
CA PHE A 60 14.39 -8.10 2.45
C PHE A 60 14.41 -6.88 3.36
N PHE A 61 14.04 -7.05 4.64
CA PHE A 61 13.92 -5.93 5.59
C PHE A 61 15.26 -5.26 5.89
N LYS A 62 16.37 -6.00 5.89
CA LYS A 62 17.71 -5.46 6.14
C LYS A 62 18.10 -4.37 5.13
N GLN A 63 17.55 -4.37 3.92
CA GLN A 63 17.78 -3.32 2.91
C GLN A 63 17.33 -1.93 3.38
N PHE A 64 16.33 -1.88 4.27
CA PHE A 64 15.65 -0.64 4.66
C PHE A 64 15.93 -0.25 6.12
N VAL A 65 16.87 -0.92 6.80
CA VAL A 65 17.12 -0.70 8.24
C VAL A 65 17.59 0.73 8.55
N SER A 66 18.30 1.36 7.62
CA SER A 66 18.79 2.74 7.72
C SER A 66 17.99 3.72 6.84
N ASP A 67 16.89 3.27 6.25
CA ASP A 67 16.04 4.11 5.42
C ASP A 67 15.06 4.86 6.33
N GLU A 68 15.09 6.19 6.31
CA GLU A 68 14.22 7.07 7.11
C GLU A 68 13.02 7.61 6.32
N THR A 69 12.74 7.05 5.13
CA THR A 69 11.62 7.48 4.30
C THR A 69 10.28 7.23 5.00
N ASP A 70 9.42 8.25 5.01
CA ASP A 70 8.13 8.24 5.70
C ASP A 70 7.13 7.26 5.09
N LEU A 71 7.11 7.10 3.76
CA LEU A 71 6.35 6.09 3.06
C LEU A 71 7.26 5.30 2.10
N LEU A 72 7.56 4.06 2.45
CA LEU A 72 8.09 3.08 1.50
C LEU A 72 6.94 2.20 1.03
N THR A 73 6.73 2.10 -0.28
CA THR A 73 5.68 1.25 -0.83
C THR A 73 6.00 0.86 -2.28
N THR A 74 5.03 0.29 -3.00
CA THR A 74 5.21 -0.16 -4.37
C THR A 74 4.36 0.68 -5.34
N THR A 75 4.83 0.82 -6.56
CA THR A 75 4.07 1.27 -7.74
C THR A 75 3.52 2.67 -7.58
N LEU A 76 4.43 3.56 -7.17
CA LEU A 76 4.10 4.96 -6.98
C LEU A 76 4.02 5.70 -8.31
N LEU A 77 2.88 6.34 -8.54
CA LEU A 77 2.66 7.20 -9.70
C LEU A 77 1.92 8.46 -9.26
N SER A 78 2.36 9.60 -9.79
CA SER A 78 1.60 10.85 -9.64
C SER A 78 0.44 10.87 -10.62
N HIS A 79 -0.60 11.66 -10.33
CA HIS A 79 -1.70 11.82 -11.27
C HIS A 79 -1.23 12.28 -12.67
N PRO A 80 -0.27 13.23 -12.83
CA PRO A 80 0.24 13.56 -14.16
C PRO A 80 0.92 12.40 -14.90
N ALA A 81 1.48 11.43 -14.18
CA ALA A 81 2.14 10.27 -14.77
C ALA A 81 1.16 9.13 -15.13
N ASP A 82 0.00 9.09 -14.48
CA ASP A 82 -1.07 8.13 -14.75
C ASP A 82 -2.46 8.76 -14.57
N PRO A 83 -2.88 9.61 -15.52
CA PRO A 83 -4.13 10.35 -15.42
C PRO A 83 -5.38 9.48 -15.59
N ASP A 84 -5.22 8.27 -16.13
CA ASP A 84 -6.34 7.38 -16.51
C ASP A 84 -6.62 6.29 -15.46
N TRP A 85 -5.96 6.33 -14.29
CA TRP A 85 -6.21 5.37 -13.23
C TRP A 85 -7.68 5.39 -12.79
N TYR A 86 -8.34 4.23 -12.89
CA TYR A 86 -9.78 4.08 -12.69
C TYR A 86 -10.29 4.70 -11.36
N TRP A 87 -9.51 4.61 -10.28
CA TRP A 87 -9.94 5.06 -8.97
C TRP A 87 -9.91 6.59 -8.78
N TRP A 88 -9.34 7.37 -9.72
CA TRP A 88 -9.40 8.84 -9.66
C TRP A 88 -10.81 9.40 -9.63
N GLN A 89 -11.76 8.74 -10.30
CA GLN A 89 -13.16 9.21 -10.33
C GLN A 89 -13.85 9.15 -8.96
N PHE A 90 -13.32 8.37 -8.01
CA PHE A 90 -13.83 8.24 -6.65
C PHE A 90 -12.96 8.95 -5.61
N ALA A 91 -11.81 9.49 -6.04
CA ALA A 91 -10.86 10.18 -5.18
C ALA A 91 -11.35 11.59 -4.85
N LYS A 92 -11.25 11.98 -3.58
CA LYS A 92 -11.51 13.34 -3.12
C LYS A 92 -10.45 13.79 -2.15
N ALA A 93 -9.87 14.96 -2.41
CA ALA A 93 -9.01 15.70 -1.49
C ALA A 93 -9.68 17.04 -1.10
N PRO A 94 -9.18 17.74 -0.07
CA PRO A 94 -9.52 19.14 0.19
C PRO A 94 -9.38 20.01 -1.08
N ALA A 95 -10.22 21.04 -1.20
CA ALA A 95 -10.34 21.84 -2.43
C ALA A 95 -9.06 22.63 -2.78
N ASP A 96 -8.21 22.91 -1.80
CA ASP A 96 -6.93 23.59 -1.93
C ASP A 96 -5.78 22.65 -2.29
N VAL A 97 -5.99 21.33 -2.30
CA VAL A 97 -4.98 20.35 -2.73
C VAL A 97 -4.99 20.22 -4.25
N PRO A 98 -3.92 20.66 -4.95
CA PRO A 98 -3.88 20.61 -6.40
C PRO A 98 -3.61 19.17 -6.90
N MET A 99 -4.22 18.79 -8.03
CA MET A 99 -4.13 17.43 -8.58
C MET A 99 -2.70 16.97 -8.90
N HIS A 100 -1.76 17.87 -9.20
CA HIS A 100 -0.36 17.47 -9.44
C HIS A 100 0.34 16.92 -8.19
N ARG A 101 -0.26 17.10 -7.00
CA ARG A 101 0.21 16.52 -5.73
C ARG A 101 -0.43 15.16 -5.45
N TRP A 102 -1.45 14.77 -6.21
CA TRP A 102 -2.12 13.49 -6.06
C TRP A 102 -1.19 12.37 -6.51
N MET A 103 -1.14 11.33 -5.70
CA MET A 103 -0.33 10.15 -5.92
C MET A 103 -1.18 8.91 -5.67
N ARG A 104 -0.85 7.84 -6.38
CA ARG A 104 -1.29 6.48 -6.06
C ARG A 104 -0.09 5.60 -5.74
N GLY A 105 -0.33 4.53 -4.99
CA GLY A 105 0.59 3.43 -4.80
C GLY A 105 -0.18 2.12 -4.81
N PHE A 106 0.50 1.02 -5.09
CA PHE A 106 -0.04 -0.31 -4.85
C PHE A 106 0.42 -0.75 -3.45
N LEU A 107 -0.52 -0.83 -2.52
CA LEU A 107 -0.21 -0.91 -1.08
C LEU A 107 -0.29 -2.30 -0.41
N PRO A 108 -0.17 -3.47 -1.09
CA PRO A 108 -0.12 -4.75 -0.37
C PRO A 108 1.04 -4.88 0.63
N ILE A 109 2.12 -4.11 0.43
CA ILE A 109 3.20 -3.96 1.41
C ILE A 109 3.64 -2.50 1.47
N MET A 110 3.71 -1.95 2.68
CA MET A 110 4.19 -0.59 2.92
C MET A 110 4.88 -0.47 4.29
N ARG A 111 5.79 0.49 4.39
CA ARG A 111 6.35 0.97 5.66
C ARG A 111 6.00 2.42 5.84
N MET A 112 5.48 2.77 7.02
CA MET A 112 5.09 4.14 7.35
C MET A 112 5.88 4.64 8.56
N SER A 113 6.35 5.88 8.54
CA SER A 113 6.83 6.55 9.74
C SER A 113 5.67 6.87 10.68
N LYS A 114 5.95 6.97 11.98
CA LYS A 114 4.95 7.38 12.97
C LYS A 114 4.32 8.72 12.63
N ALA A 115 5.14 9.66 12.14
CA ALA A 115 4.70 11.00 11.77
C ALA A 115 3.73 10.98 10.58
N LEU A 116 3.94 10.10 9.59
CA LEU A 116 2.98 9.90 8.51
C LEU A 116 1.65 9.32 9.01
N VAL A 117 1.69 8.33 9.90
CA VAL A 117 0.47 7.77 10.52
C VAL A 117 -0.31 8.87 11.25
N GLU A 118 0.40 9.77 11.94
CA GLU A 118 -0.22 10.90 12.64
C GLU A 118 -0.89 11.90 11.69
N ASP A 119 -0.18 12.29 10.65
CA ASP A 119 -0.70 13.17 9.60
C ASP A 119 -1.90 12.56 8.89
N TYR A 120 -1.86 11.26 8.60
CA TYR A 120 -2.97 10.54 7.98
C TYR A 120 -4.23 10.61 8.83
N VAL A 121 -4.12 10.26 10.12
CA VAL A 121 -5.25 10.33 11.07
C VAL A 121 -5.79 11.76 11.17
N GLY A 122 -4.90 12.76 11.28
CA GLY A 122 -5.30 14.16 11.31
C GLY A 122 -6.05 14.59 10.05
N ALA A 123 -5.55 14.18 8.88
CA ALA A 123 -6.13 14.51 7.58
C ALA A 123 -7.53 13.92 7.42
N VAL A 124 -7.70 12.60 7.62
CA VAL A 124 -9.00 11.94 7.36
C VAL A 124 -10.09 12.33 8.36
N ARG A 125 -9.73 12.81 9.56
CA ARG A 125 -10.68 13.37 10.53
C ARG A 125 -11.40 14.63 10.04
N SER A 126 -10.85 15.35 9.06
CA SER A 126 -11.54 16.48 8.43
C SER A 126 -12.79 16.07 7.64
N GLY A 127 -12.90 14.79 7.26
CA GLY A 127 -13.96 14.28 6.39
C GLY A 127 -13.87 14.76 4.93
N GLN A 128 -12.81 15.50 4.58
CA GLN A 128 -12.60 16.03 3.23
C GLN A 128 -11.91 15.03 2.29
N TRP A 129 -11.24 14.02 2.85
CA TRP A 129 -10.54 12.96 2.13
C TRP A 129 -11.47 11.76 1.89
N ARG A 130 -11.59 11.30 0.64
CA ARG A 130 -12.38 10.10 0.26
C ARG A 130 -11.70 9.32 -0.87
N GLY A 131 -12.11 8.06 -1.05
CA GLY A 131 -11.61 7.17 -2.10
C GLY A 131 -10.75 6.03 -1.57
N HIS A 132 -10.08 5.33 -2.48
CA HIS A 132 -9.25 4.16 -2.16
C HIS A 132 -8.04 4.55 -1.29
N TYR A 133 -7.62 3.69 -0.36
CA TYR A 133 -6.45 3.97 0.48
C TYR A 133 -5.13 4.06 -0.30
N GLU A 134 -5.07 3.37 -1.44
CA GLU A 134 -4.02 3.49 -2.45
C GLU A 134 -3.88 4.89 -3.04
N PHE A 135 -4.90 5.74 -2.92
CA PHE A 135 -4.83 7.18 -3.18
C PHE A 135 -4.54 7.98 -1.90
N THR A 136 -5.34 7.76 -0.86
CA THR A 136 -5.34 8.66 0.31
C THR A 136 -4.00 8.64 1.04
N VAL A 137 -3.39 7.47 1.23
CA VAL A 137 -2.11 7.34 1.95
C VAL A 137 -0.97 8.08 1.23
N PRO A 138 -0.62 7.77 -0.04
CA PRO A 138 0.47 8.47 -0.71
C PRO A 138 0.16 9.94 -1.02
N THR A 139 -1.09 10.29 -1.26
CA THR A 139 -1.45 11.70 -1.49
C THR A 139 -1.34 12.53 -0.22
N ILE A 140 -1.80 12.03 0.94
CA ILE A 140 -1.63 12.74 2.20
C ILE A 140 -0.13 12.88 2.52
N ALA A 141 0.66 11.82 2.32
CA ALA A 141 2.12 11.90 2.49
C ALA A 141 2.74 13.00 1.62
N SER A 142 2.42 12.99 0.32
CA SER A 142 2.84 14.02 -0.64
C SER A 142 2.47 15.41 -0.15
N VAL A 143 1.19 15.67 0.13
CA VAL A 143 0.65 16.97 0.53
C VAL A 143 1.29 17.51 1.80
N MET A 144 1.52 16.66 2.80
CA MET A 144 2.16 17.02 4.07
C MET A 144 3.68 17.18 3.97
N GLY A 145 4.26 16.98 2.78
CA GLY A 145 5.70 17.12 2.56
C GLY A 145 6.52 15.97 3.15
N ARG A 146 5.88 14.81 3.37
CA ARG A 146 6.55 13.58 3.79
C ARG A 146 7.32 12.98 2.64
N SER A 147 8.40 12.29 2.97
CA SER A 147 9.21 11.56 2.00
C SER A 147 8.50 10.29 1.54
N VAL A 148 8.42 10.08 0.23
CA VAL A 148 7.73 8.94 -0.39
C VAL A 148 8.67 8.29 -1.38
N ARG A 149 8.84 6.96 -1.33
CA ARG A 149 9.75 6.22 -2.20
C ARG A 149 9.19 4.84 -2.56
N ASP A 150 9.47 4.43 -3.79
CA ASP A 150 9.15 3.09 -4.28
C ASP A 150 10.23 2.11 -3.81
N ILE A 151 9.84 0.93 -3.32
CA ILE A 151 10.75 -0.13 -2.85
C ILE A 151 11.64 -0.68 -3.99
N ARG A 152 11.35 -0.36 -5.26
CA ARG A 152 12.27 -0.57 -6.41
C ARG A 152 13.46 0.38 -6.38
N ASP A 153 13.30 1.58 -5.87
CA ASP A 153 14.34 2.61 -5.80
C ASP A 153 15.24 2.38 -4.58
N THR A 154 15.76 1.15 -4.43
CA THR A 154 16.66 0.85 -3.32
C THR A 154 17.97 1.63 -3.45
N LEU A 155 18.67 1.80 -2.32
CA LEU A 155 20.02 2.39 -2.32
C LEU A 155 21.02 1.61 -3.18
N ASP A 156 20.72 0.34 -3.47
CA ASP A 156 21.48 -0.50 -4.39
C ASP A 156 20.76 -0.59 -5.74
N SER A 157 21.18 0.24 -6.70
CA SER A 157 20.56 0.29 -8.03
C SER A 157 20.65 -1.02 -8.83
N GLN A 158 21.34 -2.05 -8.33
CA GLN A 158 21.38 -3.39 -8.94
C GLN A 158 20.30 -4.33 -8.40
N ARG A 159 19.62 -3.96 -7.30
CA ARG A 159 18.63 -4.82 -6.64
C ARG A 159 17.21 -4.33 -6.91
N VAL A 160 16.46 -5.16 -7.63
CA VAL A 160 15.02 -4.98 -7.86
C VAL A 160 14.26 -5.88 -6.89
N ASN A 161 13.37 -5.30 -6.07
CA ASN A 161 12.59 -6.07 -5.09
C ASN A 161 11.30 -6.65 -5.68
N TYR A 162 10.81 -6.15 -6.81
CA TYR A 162 9.66 -6.69 -7.51
C TYR A 162 9.58 -6.16 -8.95
N THR A 163 8.80 -6.83 -9.78
CA THR A 163 8.50 -6.38 -11.15
C THR A 163 7.01 -6.23 -11.35
N ASN A 164 6.60 -5.24 -12.15
CA ASN A 164 5.25 -5.05 -12.64
C ASN A 164 5.21 -4.05 -13.81
N THR A 165 4.05 -3.87 -14.41
CA THR A 165 3.79 -2.83 -15.43
C THR A 165 2.81 -1.82 -14.88
N PRO A 166 3.27 -0.65 -14.38
CA PRO A 166 2.40 0.30 -13.68
C PRO A 166 1.22 0.82 -14.50
N SER A 167 1.35 0.90 -15.83
CA SER A 167 0.29 1.37 -16.74
C SER A 167 -0.76 0.31 -17.08
N ASP A 168 -0.51 -0.96 -16.74
CA ASP A 168 -1.50 -2.03 -16.91
C ASP A 168 -2.46 -2.01 -15.71
N TRP A 169 -3.76 -2.15 -15.95
CA TRP A 169 -4.77 -2.05 -14.90
C TRP A 169 -4.71 -3.21 -13.88
N GLN A 170 -4.11 -4.35 -14.23
CA GLN A 170 -3.79 -5.45 -13.31
C GLN A 170 -2.34 -5.41 -12.85
N LEU A 171 -1.57 -4.41 -13.28
CA LEU A 171 -0.13 -4.28 -13.11
C LEU A 171 0.70 -5.37 -13.81
N GLN A 172 0.10 -6.11 -14.75
CA GLN A 172 0.77 -7.21 -15.43
C GLN A 172 1.61 -6.79 -16.65
N PRO A 173 2.65 -7.57 -17.01
CA PRO A 173 3.17 -8.74 -16.30
C PRO A 173 4.09 -8.33 -15.14
N GLY A 174 4.37 -9.28 -14.22
CA GLY A 174 5.32 -9.07 -13.14
C GLY A 174 5.19 -10.07 -12.00
N SER A 175 6.07 -9.92 -11.00
CA SER A 175 5.97 -10.67 -9.75
C SER A 175 4.91 -10.10 -8.80
N PHE A 176 4.67 -8.79 -8.85
CA PHE A 176 3.85 -8.06 -7.88
C PHE A 176 2.73 -7.29 -8.58
N VAL A 177 1.61 -7.99 -8.75
CA VAL A 177 0.49 -7.61 -9.61
C VAL A 177 -0.81 -7.61 -8.83
N TRP A 178 -1.91 -7.09 -9.37
CA TRP A 178 -3.23 -7.26 -8.73
C TRP A 178 -3.77 -8.67 -8.91
N ARG A 179 -3.50 -9.27 -10.07
CA ARG A 179 -3.90 -10.62 -10.49
C ARG A 179 -2.98 -11.16 -11.58
N PRO A 180 -3.07 -12.47 -11.93
CA PRO A 180 -3.79 -13.55 -11.23
C PRO A 180 -3.14 -13.91 -9.88
N SER A 181 -3.83 -14.68 -9.04
CA SER A 181 -3.21 -15.25 -7.84
C SER A 181 -2.38 -16.48 -8.15
N ARG A 182 -1.33 -16.67 -7.35
CA ARG A 182 -0.51 -17.87 -7.32
C ARG A 182 -1.04 -18.85 -6.27
N SER A 183 -0.84 -20.14 -6.48
CA SER A 183 -1.40 -21.21 -5.65
C SER A 183 -0.54 -21.62 -4.46
N ASP A 184 0.71 -21.14 -4.36
CA ASP A 184 1.64 -21.63 -3.35
C ASP A 184 2.54 -20.49 -2.87
N TYR A 185 2.76 -20.43 -1.57
CA TYR A 185 3.84 -19.63 -0.99
C TYR A 185 5.19 -20.26 -1.34
N PHE A 186 6.22 -19.43 -1.32
CA PHE A 186 7.60 -19.78 -1.58
C PHE A 186 8.13 -20.88 -0.68
N HIS A 187 7.74 -20.88 0.59
CA HIS A 187 8.15 -21.92 1.53
C HIS A 187 7.49 -23.29 1.24
N GLU A 188 6.36 -23.29 0.53
CA GLU A 188 5.60 -24.49 0.14
C GLU A 188 6.12 -25.06 -1.18
N ASN A 189 6.34 -24.20 -2.18
CA ASN A 189 6.83 -24.59 -3.49
C ASN A 189 7.91 -23.62 -4.02
N PRO A 190 9.17 -23.73 -3.55
CA PRO A 190 10.25 -22.87 -4.00
C PRO A 190 10.52 -22.95 -5.51
N GLN A 191 10.28 -24.11 -6.12
CA GLN A 191 10.54 -24.35 -7.55
C GLN A 191 9.57 -23.59 -8.45
N GLY A 192 8.40 -23.19 -7.94
CA GLY A 192 7.46 -22.35 -8.66
C GLY A 192 7.95 -20.90 -8.84
N PHE A 193 9.04 -20.48 -8.20
CA PHE A 193 9.51 -19.09 -8.21
C PHE A 193 10.77 -18.96 -9.07
N ASP A 194 10.58 -18.63 -10.35
CA ASP A 194 11.65 -18.53 -11.37
C ASP A 194 12.78 -17.59 -10.95
N THR A 195 12.44 -16.48 -10.28
CA THR A 195 13.39 -15.49 -9.79
C THR A 195 13.34 -15.39 -8.28
N ARG A 196 14.51 -15.56 -7.65
CA ARG A 196 14.72 -15.39 -6.21
C ARG A 196 14.95 -13.93 -5.85
N GLY A 197 14.58 -13.55 -4.63
CA GLY A 197 14.74 -12.20 -4.12
C GLY A 197 13.71 -11.19 -4.64
N LEU A 198 12.54 -11.64 -5.10
CA LEU A 198 11.43 -10.77 -5.47
C LEU A 198 10.24 -10.95 -4.52
N LEU A 199 9.50 -9.87 -4.31
CA LEU A 199 8.15 -9.90 -3.75
C LEU A 199 7.18 -10.42 -4.80
N PHE A 200 6.21 -11.20 -4.34
CA PHE A 200 5.11 -11.72 -5.12
C PHE A 200 3.78 -11.37 -4.47
N HIS A 201 2.82 -10.99 -5.31
CA HIS A 201 1.45 -10.73 -4.91
C HIS A 201 0.52 -10.87 -6.13
N PRO A 202 -0.69 -11.43 -5.96
CA PRO A 202 -1.18 -12.11 -4.74
C PRO A 202 -0.85 -13.61 -4.71
N ILE A 203 -0.59 -14.17 -3.53
CA ILE A 203 -0.51 -15.61 -3.24
C ILE A 203 -1.77 -16.05 -2.51
N LYS A 204 -2.59 -16.90 -3.14
CA LYS A 204 -3.85 -17.40 -2.57
C LYS A 204 -3.98 -18.91 -2.83
N PRO A 205 -3.45 -19.77 -1.94
CA PRO A 205 -3.47 -21.22 -2.15
C PRO A 205 -4.88 -21.81 -2.20
N ASP A 206 -5.79 -21.26 -1.40
CA ASP A 206 -7.14 -21.82 -1.22
C ASP A 206 -8.23 -21.03 -1.96
N VAL A 207 -7.85 -20.10 -2.84
CA VAL A 207 -8.81 -19.27 -3.59
C VAL A 207 -8.65 -19.57 -5.07
N ALA A 208 -9.66 -20.24 -5.64
CA ALA A 208 -9.76 -20.33 -7.09
C ALA A 208 -9.69 -18.91 -7.67
N ASN A 209 -8.83 -18.69 -8.67
CA ASN A 209 -8.83 -17.44 -9.42
C ASN A 209 -10.28 -17.19 -9.86
N TRP A 210 -10.86 -16.06 -9.46
CA TRP A 210 -12.15 -15.71 -10.00
C TRP A 210 -11.95 -15.40 -11.47
N GLU A 211 -12.39 -16.34 -12.30
CA GLU A 211 -12.65 -16.07 -13.69
C GLU A 211 -13.68 -14.93 -13.69
N THR A 212 -13.26 -13.80 -14.23
CA THR A 212 -14.07 -12.59 -14.44
C THR A 212 -15.48 -12.98 -14.88
N ALA A 213 -16.48 -12.61 -14.07
CA ALA A 213 -17.82 -12.38 -14.58
C ALA A 213 -17.82 -11.12 -15.47
#